data_AF-A0A420M4F2-F1
#
_entry.id   AF-A0A420M4F2-F1
#
_cell.length_a   1.000
_cell.length_b   1.000
_cell.length_c   1.000
_cell.angle_alpha   90.00
_cell.angle_beta   90.00
_cell.angle_gamma   90.00
#
_symmetry.space_group_name_H-M   'P 1'
#
loop_
_entity.id
_entity.type
_entity.pdbx_description
1 polymer ?
#
loop_
_entity_poly.entity_id
_entity_poly.type
_entity_poly.pdbx_seq_one_letter_code
_entity_poly.pdbx_strand_id
1 'polypeptide(L)'
;MFPDELEDLTPVEEKLIAMNSCYGFVTRYSIPSSQKQTARYPKHIKGHITVFPNNVQELATKVLPHPLVQVMEEIHVWWQGAEKPAPSDLSGLLSVRRRVVERALVWLRKNNPHYAEVEIDVAEMESWGAPPHGVPSAVYDCMERNEPTAWEKT
;
A
#
# COMPACT_ATOMS: atom_id res chain seq x y z
N MET A 1 16.42 0.42 19.87
CA MET A 1 16.83 0.45 18.45
C MET A 1 15.73 -0.25 17.66
N PHE A 2 15.26 0.36 16.58
CA PHE A 2 14.24 -0.23 15.73
C PHE A 2 14.91 -1.29 14.83
N PRO A 3 14.28 -2.45 14.56
CA PRO A 3 14.92 -3.50 13.77
C PRO A 3 14.97 -3.14 12.29
N ASP A 4 16.12 -3.38 11.67
CA ASP A 4 16.38 -3.10 10.25
C ASP A 4 15.40 -3.86 9.32
N GLU A 5 14.82 -4.97 9.78
CA GLU A 5 13.82 -5.73 9.01
C GLU A 5 12.44 -5.08 8.94
N LEU A 6 12.12 -4.19 9.88
CA LEU A 6 10.88 -3.42 9.88
C LEU A 6 11.09 -1.98 9.40
N GLU A 7 12.34 -1.57 9.19
CA GLU A 7 12.69 -0.25 8.69
C GLU A 7 12.28 -0.07 7.22
N ASP A 8 11.86 1.14 6.86
CA ASP A 8 11.48 1.52 5.51
C ASP A 8 10.33 0.71 4.87
N LEU A 9 9.46 0.07 5.67
CA LEU A 9 8.25 -0.57 5.15
C LEU A 9 7.32 0.48 4.53
N THR A 10 6.73 0.17 3.37
CA THR A 10 5.66 1.00 2.82
C THR A 10 4.36 0.80 3.61
N PRO A 11 3.41 1.74 3.56
CA PRO A 11 2.12 1.57 4.22
C PRO A 11 1.38 0.29 3.80
N VAL A 12 1.55 -0.17 2.56
CA VAL A 12 0.99 -1.45 2.10
C VAL A 12 1.73 -2.63 2.73
N GLU A 13 3.07 -2.60 2.77
CA GLU A 13 3.88 -3.65 3.40
C GLU A 13 3.62 -3.77 4.90
N GLU A 14 3.48 -2.64 5.61
CA GLU A 14 3.11 -2.61 7.03
C GLU A 14 1.75 -3.27 7.28
N LYS A 15 0.78 -3.01 6.40
CA LYS A 15 -0.56 -3.61 6.49
C LYS A 15 -0.55 -5.10 6.21
N LEU A 16 0.24 -5.56 5.24
CA LEU A 16 0.36 -6.98 4.91
C LEU A 16 0.91 -7.80 6.07
N ILE A 17 1.80 -7.22 6.89
CA ILE A 17 2.40 -7.92 8.05
C ILE A 17 1.68 -7.65 9.37
N ALA A 18 0.72 -6.74 9.41
CA ALA A 18 -0.01 -6.42 10.64
C ALA A 18 -1.04 -7.53 10.92
N MET A 19 -1.15 -7.99 12.18
CA MET A 19 -2.22 -8.93 12.57
C MET A 19 -3.63 -8.33 12.52
N ASN A 20 -3.74 -7.00 12.47
CA ASN A 20 -5.01 -6.31 12.41
C ASN A 20 -4.82 -4.90 11.86
N SER A 21 -5.57 -4.58 10.81
CA SER A 21 -5.59 -3.26 10.21
C SER A 21 -6.67 -2.39 10.85
N CYS A 22 -6.26 -1.40 11.65
CA CYS A 22 -7.20 -0.48 12.29
C CYS A 22 -7.56 0.75 11.43
N TYR A 23 -6.87 0.95 10.31
CA TYR A 23 -6.92 2.20 9.56
C TYR A 23 -6.91 1.96 8.06
N GLY A 24 -7.80 2.62 7.33
CA GLY A 24 -7.69 2.81 5.88
C GLY A 24 -7.08 4.17 5.57
N PHE A 25 -6.54 4.35 4.37
CA PHE A 25 -6.12 5.68 3.92
C PHE A 25 -6.56 5.96 2.50
N VAL A 26 -6.97 7.21 2.29
CA VAL A 26 -7.42 7.74 1.01
C VAL A 26 -6.39 8.74 0.53
N THR A 27 -5.67 8.42 -0.54
CA THR A 27 -4.66 9.34 -1.10
C THR A 27 -5.09 9.84 -2.46
N ARG A 28 -5.03 11.16 -2.63
CA ARG A 28 -5.19 11.84 -3.91
C ARG A 28 -3.84 12.28 -4.47
N TYR A 29 -3.54 11.84 -5.69
CA TYR A 29 -2.43 12.32 -6.50
C TYR A 29 -2.92 13.37 -7.49
N SER A 30 -2.46 14.61 -7.37
CA SER A 30 -2.76 15.68 -8.34
C SER A 30 -1.59 15.89 -9.30
N ILE A 31 -1.86 15.79 -10.61
CA ILE A 31 -0.89 16.03 -11.69
C ILE A 31 -1.24 17.39 -12.35
N PRO A 32 -0.43 18.44 -12.18
CA PRO A 32 -0.73 19.75 -12.75
C PRO A 32 -0.59 19.76 -14.28
N SER A 33 -1.58 20.30 -15.01
CA SER A 33 -1.62 20.37 -16.47
C SER A 33 -0.98 21.64 -17.07
N SER A 34 0.24 22.01 -16.64
CA SER A 34 0.89 23.20 -17.20
C SER A 34 1.95 22.88 -18.26
N GLN A 35 1.79 23.49 -19.43
CA GLN A 35 2.73 23.49 -20.55
C GLN A 35 4.10 24.04 -20.12
N LYS A 36 5.01 23.14 -19.72
CA LYS A 36 6.47 23.20 -19.93
C LYS A 36 7.08 21.95 -19.30
N GLN A 37 7.20 20.91 -20.12
CA GLN A 37 7.83 19.64 -19.79
C GLN A 37 9.35 19.82 -19.65
N THR A 38 9.83 20.13 -18.45
CA THR A 38 11.22 19.88 -18.02
C THR A 38 11.27 19.94 -16.50
N ALA A 39 11.77 18.88 -15.85
CA ALA A 39 11.87 18.66 -14.40
C ALA A 39 10.59 18.16 -13.70
N ARG A 40 10.76 17.11 -12.87
CA ARG A 40 9.79 16.49 -11.95
C ARG A 40 8.70 17.49 -11.54
N TYR A 41 7.47 17.27 -12.02
CA TYR A 41 6.30 18.06 -11.65
C TYR A 41 6.10 18.00 -10.11
N PRO A 42 5.63 19.08 -9.47
CA PRO A 42 5.39 19.08 -8.04
C PRO A 42 4.23 18.14 -7.72
N LYS A 43 4.57 17.00 -7.09
CA LYS A 43 3.62 15.99 -6.65
C LYS A 43 2.98 16.45 -5.36
N HIS A 44 1.70 16.85 -5.41
CA HIS A 44 0.94 17.04 -4.18
C HIS A 44 0.20 15.75 -3.84
N ILE A 45 0.70 15.04 -2.83
CA ILE A 45 0.03 13.89 -2.23
C ILE A 45 -0.84 14.43 -1.10
N LYS A 46 -2.16 14.45 -1.28
CA LYS A 46 -3.11 14.78 -0.20
C LYS A 46 -3.76 13.49 0.28
N GLY A 47 -3.38 13.03 1.46
CA GLY A 47 -3.95 11.86 2.11
C GLY A 47 -4.94 12.24 3.21
N HIS A 48 -6.02 11.47 3.37
CA HIS A 48 -6.81 11.40 4.60
C HIS A 48 -6.67 9.99 5.16
N ILE A 49 -6.56 9.86 6.49
CA ILE A 49 -6.53 8.57 7.18
C ILE A 49 -7.88 8.40 7.87
N THR A 50 -8.54 7.26 7.65
CA THR A 50 -9.81 6.91 8.27
C THR A 50 -9.61 5.69 9.16
N VAL A 51 -9.95 5.81 10.45
CA VAL A 51 -9.85 4.71 11.41
C VAL A 51 -11.21 4.03 11.49
N PHE A 52 -11.26 2.72 11.24
CA PHE A 52 -12.47 1.90 11.32
C PHE A 52 -12.47 1.07 12.62
N PRO A 53 -13.64 0.66 13.13
CA PRO A 53 -13.71 -0.30 14.23
C PRO A 53 -12.96 -1.59 13.87
N ASN A 54 -12.11 -2.09 14.77
CA ASN A 54 -11.29 -3.27 14.53
C ASN A 54 -12.11 -4.46 14.04
N ASN A 55 -11.67 -5.08 12.94
CA ASN A 55 -12.19 -6.35 12.49
C ASN A 55 -11.61 -7.48 13.36
N VAL A 56 -12.34 -7.83 14.42
CA VAL A 56 -11.93 -8.91 15.34
C VAL A 56 -11.76 -10.27 14.66
N GLN A 57 -12.27 -10.48 13.45
CA GLN A 57 -12.04 -11.72 12.70
C GLN A 57 -10.63 -11.77 12.09
N GLU A 58 -10.04 -10.64 11.70
CA GLU A 58 -8.66 -10.57 11.20
C GLU A 58 -7.65 -10.89 12.30
N LEU A 59 -7.92 -10.46 13.54
CA LEU A 59 -7.12 -10.83 14.72
C LEU A 59 -7.06 -12.34 14.98
N ALA A 60 -8.01 -13.11 14.45
CA ALA A 60 -8.05 -14.56 14.60
C ALA A 60 -7.32 -15.30 13.45
N THR A 61 -7.00 -14.60 12.36
CA THR A 61 -6.26 -15.20 11.24
C THR A 61 -4.80 -15.36 11.61
N LYS A 62 -4.35 -16.63 11.69
CA LYS A 62 -2.94 -16.97 11.94
C LYS A 62 -2.12 -17.05 10.65
N VAL A 63 -2.66 -16.62 9.52
CA VAL A 63 -2.00 -16.72 8.21
C VAL A 63 -1.66 -15.31 7.76
N LEU A 64 -0.38 -15.03 7.54
CA LEU A 64 0.13 -13.76 7.02
C LEU A 64 1.08 -14.03 5.85
N PRO A 65 1.24 -13.13 4.88
CA PRO A 65 0.60 -11.82 4.78
C PRO A 65 -0.90 -11.92 4.47
N HIS A 66 -1.66 -10.88 4.83
CA HIS A 66 -3.06 -10.79 4.41
C HIS A 66 -3.16 -10.78 2.87
N PRO A 67 -4.24 -11.32 2.28
CA PRO A 67 -4.45 -11.26 0.84
C PRO A 67 -4.34 -9.83 0.34
N LEU A 68 -3.54 -9.59 -0.70
CA LEU A 68 -3.27 -8.24 -1.19
C LEU A 68 -4.56 -7.53 -1.61
N VAL A 69 -5.53 -8.27 -2.13
CA VAL A 69 -6.85 -7.76 -2.51
C VAL A 69 -7.59 -7.17 -1.31
N GLN A 70 -7.56 -7.83 -0.15
CA GLN A 70 -8.23 -7.36 1.07
C GLN A 70 -7.58 -6.08 1.59
N VAL A 71 -6.24 -6.01 1.58
CA VAL A 71 -5.51 -4.79 1.97
C VAL A 71 -5.87 -3.61 1.04
N MET A 72 -6.11 -3.88 -0.25
CA MET A 72 -6.50 -2.86 -1.22
C MET A 72 -7.93 -2.38 -1.07
N GLU A 73 -8.84 -3.14 -0.45
CA GLU A 73 -10.19 -2.65 -0.13
C GLU A 73 -10.15 -1.49 0.88
N GLU A 74 -9.15 -1.44 1.75
CA GLU A 74 -8.98 -0.40 2.76
C GLU A 74 -8.16 0.82 2.27
N ILE A 75 -7.48 0.66 1.12
CA ILE A 75 -6.60 1.67 0.56
C ILE A 75 -7.21 2.21 -0.73
N HIS A 76 -7.79 3.41 -0.64
CA HIS A 76 -8.36 4.07 -1.82
C HIS A 76 -7.36 5.07 -2.39
N VAL A 77 -6.94 4.83 -3.63
CA VAL A 77 -6.02 5.73 -4.32
C VAL A 77 -6.72 6.36 -5.51
N TRP A 78 -6.82 7.68 -5.47
CA TRP A 78 -7.37 8.48 -6.55
C TRP A 78 -6.28 9.29 -7.23
N TRP A 79 -6.40 9.42 -8.55
CA TRP A 79 -5.55 10.32 -9.31
C TRP A 79 -6.37 11.33 -10.11
N GLN A 80 -5.82 12.53 -10.25
CA GLN A 80 -6.43 13.63 -10.97
C GLN A 80 -5.40 14.20 -11.96
N GLY A 81 -5.69 14.14 -13.26
CA GLY A 81 -4.77 14.59 -14.30
C GLY A 81 -5.22 14.22 -15.72
N ALA A 82 -4.39 14.60 -16.69
CA ALA A 82 -4.57 14.21 -18.09
C ALA A 82 -4.15 12.75 -18.34
N GLU A 83 -3.11 12.27 -17.63
CA GLU A 83 -2.54 10.94 -17.79
C GLU A 83 -2.47 10.21 -16.44
N LYS A 84 -2.62 8.88 -16.45
CA LYS A 84 -2.50 8.04 -15.25
C LYS A 84 -1.05 8.11 -14.73
N PRO A 85 -0.81 8.32 -13.42
CA PRO A 85 0.54 8.38 -12.88
C PRO A 85 1.31 7.08 -13.13
N ALA A 86 2.61 7.20 -13.41
CA ALA A 86 3.44 6.02 -13.63
C ALA A 86 3.63 5.23 -12.32
N PRO A 87 3.81 3.90 -12.36
CA PRO A 87 4.02 3.09 -11.16
C PRO A 87 5.20 3.57 -10.28
N SER A 88 6.25 4.12 -10.88
CA SER A 88 7.39 4.72 -10.19
C SER A 88 7.04 5.95 -9.34
N ASP A 89 5.94 6.63 -9.65
CA ASP A 89 5.49 7.79 -8.90
C ASP A 89 4.72 7.39 -7.63
N LEU A 90 4.21 6.17 -7.61
CA LEU A 90 3.36 5.60 -6.58
C LEU A 90 4.13 4.65 -5.65
N SER A 91 5.34 4.25 -6.04
CA SER A 91 6.14 3.25 -5.33
C SER A 91 6.41 3.62 -3.87
N GLY A 92 6.45 4.91 -3.52
CA GLY A 92 6.63 5.35 -2.13
C GLY A 92 5.47 4.98 -1.19
N LEU A 93 4.26 4.79 -1.72
CA LEU A 93 3.09 4.40 -0.93
C LEU A 93 2.63 2.97 -1.24
N LEU A 94 2.68 2.56 -2.50
CA LEU A 94 2.02 1.36 -3.01
C LEU A 94 2.99 0.24 -3.37
N SER A 95 4.29 0.41 -3.15
CA SER A 95 5.25 -0.66 -3.44
C SER A 95 5.11 -1.79 -2.44
N VAL A 96 5.08 -3.01 -2.94
CA VAL A 96 5.12 -4.27 -2.19
C VAL A 96 6.36 -5.05 -2.62
N ARG A 97 7.38 -5.07 -1.76
CA ARG A 97 8.63 -5.79 -1.98
C ARG A 97 8.56 -7.12 -1.24
N ARG A 98 8.31 -8.20 -1.99
CA ARG A 98 8.21 -9.57 -1.47
C ARG A 98 9.30 -9.93 -0.46
N ARG A 99 10.58 -9.65 -0.80
CA ARG A 99 11.73 -9.95 0.07
C ARG A 99 11.73 -9.17 1.38
N VAL A 100 11.18 -7.97 1.40
CA VAL A 100 11.11 -7.14 2.62
C VAL A 100 10.00 -7.67 3.52
N VAL A 101 8.82 -7.96 2.95
CA VAL A 101 7.69 -8.56 3.68
C VAL A 101 8.08 -9.92 4.29
N GLU A 102 8.73 -10.79 3.51
CA GLU A 102 9.17 -12.10 3.98
C GLU A 102 10.17 -11.98 5.14
N ARG A 103 11.17 -11.08 5.03
CA ARG A 103 12.14 -10.82 6.10
C ARG A 103 11.47 -10.28 7.36
N ALA A 104 10.54 -9.34 7.21
CA ALA A 104 9.78 -8.77 8.31
C ALA A 104 8.97 -9.84 9.05
N LEU A 105 8.24 -10.71 8.34
CA LEU A 105 7.44 -11.79 8.93
C LEU A 105 8.32 -12.83 9.64
N VAL A 106 9.43 -13.25 9.03
CA VAL A 106 10.37 -14.18 9.67
C VAL A 106 10.97 -13.58 10.94
N TRP A 107 11.31 -12.28 10.91
CA TRP A 107 11.81 -11.58 12.09
C TRP A 107 10.74 -11.46 13.18
N LEU A 108 9.50 -11.09 12.81
CA LEU A 108 8.38 -10.98 13.74
C LEU A 108 8.07 -12.32 14.41
N ARG A 109 8.02 -13.41 13.64
CA ARG A 109 7.80 -14.76 14.17
C ARG A 109 8.85 -15.18 15.20
N LYS A 110 10.11 -14.77 14.99
CA LYS A 110 11.22 -15.10 15.89
C LYS A 110 11.27 -14.24 17.15
N ASN A 111 10.93 -12.95 17.04
CA ASN A 111 11.16 -11.96 18.09
C ASN A 111 9.89 -11.52 18.83
N ASN A 112 8.70 -11.76 18.26
CA ASN A 112 7.43 -11.33 18.83
C ASN A 112 6.54 -12.54 19.18
N PRO A 113 6.25 -12.78 20.47
CA PRO A 113 5.39 -13.89 20.90
C PRO A 113 4.01 -13.91 20.23
N HIS A 114 3.47 -12.74 19.88
CA HIS A 114 2.17 -12.64 19.23
C HIS A 114 2.18 -13.18 17.79
N TYR A 115 3.35 -13.19 17.14
CA TYR A 115 3.55 -13.69 15.78
C TYR A 115 4.13 -15.10 15.74
N ALA A 116 4.38 -15.74 16.89
CA ALA A 116 5.05 -17.03 16.97
C ALA A 116 4.27 -18.16 16.25
N GLU A 117 2.95 -18.09 16.32
CA GLU A 117 2.02 -19.06 15.71
C GLU A 117 1.56 -18.67 14.30
N VAL A 118 2.10 -17.60 13.73
CA VAL A 118 1.74 -17.17 12.39
C VAL A 118 2.35 -18.10 11.34
N GLU A 119 1.51 -18.60 10.45
CA GLU A 119 1.86 -19.29 9.22
C GLU A 119 2.14 -18.26 8.13
N ILE A 120 3.29 -18.40 7.47
CA ILE A 120 3.70 -17.51 6.39
C ILE A 120 3.16 -18.07 5.07
N ASP A 121 2.18 -17.39 4.47
CA ASP A 121 1.62 -17.73 3.17
C ASP A 121 2.55 -17.33 2.03
N VAL A 122 3.40 -18.28 1.64
CA VAL A 122 4.31 -18.11 0.52
C VAL A 122 3.54 -18.08 -0.81
N ALA A 123 2.41 -18.77 -0.93
CA ALA A 123 1.65 -18.82 -2.17
C ALA A 123 1.04 -17.45 -2.50
N GLU A 124 0.52 -16.75 -1.50
CA GLU A 124 0.06 -15.37 -1.64
C GLU A 124 1.21 -14.45 -2.08
N MET A 125 2.38 -14.56 -1.44
CA MET A 125 3.56 -13.76 -1.82
C MET A 125 4.07 -14.02 -3.24
N GLU A 126 3.96 -15.25 -3.74
CA GLU A 126 4.31 -15.60 -5.13
C GLU A 126 3.26 -15.07 -6.13
N SER A 127 2.00 -14.90 -5.70
CA SER A 127 0.91 -14.40 -6.55
C SER A 127 1.10 -12.94 -6.96
N TRP A 128 1.85 -12.15 -6.18
CA TRP A 128 2.08 -10.72 -6.41
C TRP A 128 2.91 -10.42 -7.67
N GLY A 129 3.60 -11.43 -8.21
CA GLY A 129 4.46 -11.31 -9.39
C GLY A 129 5.74 -10.50 -9.14
N ALA A 130 6.51 -10.26 -10.22
CA ALA A 130 7.73 -9.46 -10.19
C ALA A 130 7.49 -8.09 -10.83
N PRO A 131 6.91 -7.10 -10.12
CA PRO A 131 6.62 -5.81 -10.71
C PRO A 131 7.92 -5.02 -10.98
N PRO A 132 8.05 -4.38 -12.16
CA PRO A 132 9.26 -3.65 -12.56
C PRO A 132 9.58 -2.44 -11.65
N HIS A 133 8.60 -1.92 -10.90
CA HIS A 133 8.75 -0.76 -10.02
C HIS A 133 8.27 -1.03 -8.59
N GLY A 134 8.12 -2.31 -8.21
CA GLY A 134 7.68 -2.69 -6.86
C GLY A 134 6.18 -2.55 -6.59
N VAL A 135 5.39 -1.91 -7.46
CA VAL A 135 3.91 -1.84 -7.32
C VAL A 135 3.27 -3.00 -8.07
N PRO A 136 2.58 -3.95 -7.40
CA PRO A 136 1.87 -5.05 -8.05
C PRO A 136 0.76 -4.54 -8.98
N SER A 137 0.45 -5.26 -10.06
CA SER A 137 -0.60 -4.87 -11.01
C SER A 137 -1.97 -4.76 -10.35
N ALA A 138 -2.30 -5.70 -9.45
CA ALA A 138 -3.53 -5.67 -8.67
C ALA A 138 -3.71 -4.33 -7.91
N VAL A 139 -2.63 -3.80 -7.34
CA VAL A 139 -2.63 -2.51 -6.62
C VAL A 139 -2.78 -1.33 -7.57
N TYR A 140 -2.12 -1.40 -8.73
CA TYR A 140 -2.18 -0.35 -9.74
C TYR A 140 -3.55 -0.27 -10.44
N ASP A 141 -4.26 -1.38 -10.57
CA ASP A 141 -5.55 -1.48 -11.23
C ASP A 141 -6.71 -1.01 -10.34
N CYS A 142 -6.57 -1.08 -9.01
CA CYS A 142 -7.52 -0.51 -8.04
C CYS A 142 -7.54 1.04 -8.02
N MET A 143 -6.64 1.71 -8.74
CA MET A 143 -6.60 3.17 -8.78
C MET A 143 -7.74 3.74 -9.62
N GLU A 144 -8.54 4.61 -9.02
CA GLU A 144 -9.64 5.26 -9.73
C GLU A 144 -9.27 6.67 -10.18
N ARG A 145 -9.77 7.05 -11.35
CA ARG A 145 -9.66 8.42 -11.84
C ARG A 145 -10.73 9.27 -11.16
N ASN A 146 -10.31 10.34 -10.49
CA ASN A 146 -11.23 11.33 -9.97
C ASN A 146 -11.36 12.47 -10.99
N GLU A 147 -12.53 12.57 -11.62
CA GLU A 147 -12.88 13.71 -12.48
C GLU A 147 -13.41 14.86 -11.61
N PRO A 148 -12.80 16.06 -11.66
CA PRO A 148 -13.23 17.16 -10.81
C PRO A 148 -14.68 17.54 -11.14
N THR A 149 -15.53 17.47 -10.12
CA THR A 149 -16.92 17.92 -10.20
C THR A 149 -16.94 19.42 -10.52
N ALA A 150 -17.95 19.90 -11.24
CA ALA A 150 -18.04 21.28 -11.76
C ALA A 150 -17.83 22.41 -10.73
N TRP A 151 -17.90 22.10 -9.43
CA TRP A 151 -17.69 23.04 -8.32
C TRP A 151 -16.20 23.33 -8.01
N GLU A 152 -15.26 22.46 -8.38
CA GLU A 152 -13.82 22.63 -8.11
C GLU A 152 -13.09 23.47 -9.19
N LYS A 153 -13.83 23.97 -10.19
CA LYS A 153 -13.30 24.78 -11.31
C LYS A 153 -13.44 26.30 -11.12
N THR A 154 -13.90 26.76 -9.94
CA THR A 154 -14.11 28.18 -9.64
C THR A 154 -13.04 28.68 -8.67
#